data_AF-F7KEG1-F1
#
_entry.id   AF-F7KEG1-F1
#
_cell.length_a   1.000
_cell.length_b   1.000
_cell.length_c   1.000
_cell.angle_alpha   90.00
_cell.angle_beta   90.00
_cell.angle_gamma   90.00
#
_symmetry.space_group_name_H-M   'P 1'
#
loop_
_entity.id
_entity.type
_entity.pdbx_description
1 polymer ?
#
loop_
_entity_poly.entity_id
_entity_poly.type
_entity_poly.pdbx_seq_one_letter_code
_entity_poly.pdbx_strand_id
1 'polypeptide(L)'
;MLTQEEITSLDEILSSHDYDSSSVIAVMQDIQKKYRYLPEDALTYIAGKLKLSEAKIYGVATFYENFSLEPKGRYVIKVCDGTACHVRKSIPILEEFRNILGLSETKHNSDDMLFTLETVSCLGACGLAPVCTVNDKVHAAMTPEKARELIKELMEEAANEN
;
A
#
# COMPACT_ATOMS: atom_id res chain seq x y z
N MET A 1 20.43 -3.71 8.35
CA MET A 1 21.14 -2.53 8.87
C MET A 1 20.85 -1.36 7.96
N LEU A 2 20.31 -0.27 8.49
CA LEU A 2 20.03 0.96 7.74
C LEU A 2 21.31 1.60 7.20
N THR A 3 21.23 2.11 5.98
CA THR A 3 22.25 2.95 5.36
C THR A 3 22.26 4.35 5.98
N GLN A 4 23.36 5.09 5.80
CA GLN A 4 23.48 6.46 6.30
C GLN A 4 22.43 7.41 5.69
N GLU A 5 22.03 7.15 4.45
CA GLU A 5 20.99 7.93 3.76
C GLU A 5 19.60 7.67 4.35
N GLU A 6 19.26 6.40 4.63
CA GLU A 6 18.00 6.03 5.27
C GLU A 6 17.90 6.62 6.69
N ILE A 7 18.99 6.55 7.47
CA ILE A 7 19.06 7.15 8.81
C ILE A 7 18.78 8.66 8.75
N THR A 8 19.44 9.36 7.83
CA THR A 8 19.25 10.81 7.65
C THR A 8 17.80 11.12 7.31
N SER A 9 17.20 10.36 6.39
CA SER A 9 15.80 10.51 6.05
C SER A 9 14.85 10.25 7.23
N LEU A 10 15.12 9.24 8.05
CA LEU A 10 14.27 8.94 9.20
C LEU A 10 14.38 10.05 10.25
N ASP A 11 15.57 10.61 10.45
CA ASP A 11 15.78 11.75 11.34
C ASP A 11 15.07 13.02 10.82
N GLU A 12 15.02 13.26 9.51
CA GLU A 12 14.23 14.37 8.92
C GLU A 12 12.73 14.22 9.23
N ILE A 13 12.16 13.03 9.05
CA ILE A 13 10.76 12.74 9.38
C ILE A 13 10.52 12.90 10.87
N LEU A 14 11.40 12.35 11.72
CA LEU A 14 11.26 12.50 13.17
C LEU A 14 11.33 13.97 13.61
N SER A 15 12.21 14.76 12.98
CA SER A 15 12.36 16.17 13.26
C SER A 15 11.14 16.99 12.83
N SER A 16 10.44 16.63 11.75
CA SER A 16 9.21 17.33 11.36
C SER A 16 8.04 17.11 12.32
N HIS A 17 8.14 16.08 13.16
CA HIS A 17 7.16 15.74 14.21
C HIS A 17 7.70 16.01 15.63
N ASP A 18 8.74 16.85 15.76
CA ASP A 18 9.35 17.24 17.05
C ASP A 18 9.76 16.06 17.96
N TYR A 19 10.03 14.89 17.37
CA TYR A 19 10.28 13.64 18.10
C TYR A 19 9.16 13.28 19.09
N ASP A 20 7.93 13.74 18.83
CA ASP A 20 6.80 13.50 19.70
C ASP A 20 6.31 12.05 19.58
N SER A 21 6.43 11.30 20.68
CA SER A 21 5.96 9.93 20.79
C SER A 21 4.45 9.77 20.59
N SER A 22 3.65 10.84 20.79
CA SER A 22 2.22 10.82 20.53
C SER A 22 1.89 10.84 19.02
N SER A 23 2.83 11.34 18.22
CA SER A 23 2.74 11.45 16.76
C SER A 23 3.26 10.21 16.01
N VAL A 24 3.44 9.08 16.70
CA VAL A 24 4.00 7.85 16.13
C VAL A 24 3.26 7.37 14.88
N ILE A 25 1.93 7.54 14.82
CA ILE A 25 1.12 7.16 13.65
C ILE A 25 1.47 8.05 12.45
N ALA A 26 1.62 9.36 12.67
CA ALA A 26 1.97 10.30 11.60
C ALA A 26 3.39 10.05 11.09
N VAL A 27 4.34 9.78 11.99
CA VAL A 27 5.72 9.38 11.63
C VAL A 27 5.69 8.11 10.77
N MET A 28 4.94 7.09 11.16
CA MET A 28 4.79 5.85 10.37
C MET A 28 4.15 6.12 9.00
N GLN A 29 3.16 7.00 8.92
CA GLN A 29 2.54 7.37 7.63
C GLN A 29 3.55 8.00 6.68
N ASP A 30 4.43 8.89 7.16
CA ASP A 30 5.46 9.52 6.34
C ASP A 30 6.55 8.55 5.92
N ILE A 31 6.96 7.64 6.80
CA ILE A 31 7.89 6.55 6.47
C ILE A 31 7.28 5.67 5.38
N GLN A 32 6.04 5.22 5.56
CA GLN A 32 5.36 4.41 4.54
C GLN A 32 5.17 5.17 3.23
N LYS A 33 4.92 6.48 3.27
CA LYS A 33 4.82 7.28 2.06
C LYS A 33 6.14 7.32 1.27
N LYS A 34 7.27 7.33 1.98
CA LYS A 34 8.61 7.33 1.37
C LYS A 34 9.04 5.95 0.87
N TYR A 35 8.91 4.93 1.72
CA TYR A 35 9.42 3.59 1.43
C TYR A 35 8.36 2.65 0.83
N ARG A 36 7.08 3.04 0.82
CA ARG A 36 5.88 2.25 0.43
C ARG A 36 5.51 1.10 1.37
N TYR A 37 6.33 0.87 2.39
CA TYR A 37 6.11 -0.06 3.49
C TYR A 37 6.86 0.45 4.72
N LEU A 38 6.76 -0.29 5.83
CA LEU A 38 7.44 -0.03 7.08
C LEU A 38 8.55 -1.08 7.28
N PRO A 39 9.82 -0.75 6.94
CA PRO A 39 10.94 -1.65 7.19
C PRO A 39 11.11 -1.92 8.69
N GLU A 40 11.42 -3.18 9.04
CA GLU A 40 11.68 -3.60 10.42
C GLU A 40 12.77 -2.75 11.09
N ASP A 41 13.88 -2.55 10.38
CA ASP A 41 15.00 -1.72 10.84
C ASP A 41 14.57 -0.26 11.09
N ALA A 42 13.66 0.28 10.28
CA ALA A 42 13.15 1.65 10.44
C ALA A 42 12.24 1.76 11.66
N LEU A 43 11.38 0.77 11.91
CA LEU A 43 10.53 0.70 13.10
C LEU A 43 11.36 0.62 14.39
N THR A 44 12.38 -0.23 14.40
CA THR A 44 13.33 -0.34 15.52
C THR A 44 14.09 0.97 15.75
N TYR A 45 14.51 1.64 14.68
CA TYR A 45 15.19 2.92 14.77
C TYR A 45 14.31 4.02 15.39
N ILE A 46 13.07 4.19 14.90
CA ILE A 46 12.16 5.21 15.44
C ILE A 46 11.72 4.89 16.87
N ALA A 47 11.61 3.60 17.26
CA ALA A 47 11.30 3.19 18.62
C ALA A 47 12.33 3.75 19.61
N GLY A 48 13.62 3.61 19.28
CA GLY A 48 14.70 4.17 20.08
C GLY A 48 14.65 5.69 20.18
N LYS A 49 14.39 6.38 19.06
CA LYS A 49 14.33 7.85 19.02
C LYS A 49 13.15 8.44 19.77
N LEU A 50 11.98 7.81 19.66
CA LEU A 50 10.74 8.22 20.34
C LEU A 50 10.64 7.70 21.79
N LYS A 51 11.65 6.96 22.28
CA LYS A 51 11.67 6.34 23.61
C LYS A 51 10.46 5.43 23.86
N LEU A 52 10.04 4.70 22.83
CA LEU A 52 8.97 3.71 22.88
C LEU A 52 9.56 2.30 22.87
N SER A 53 8.85 1.33 23.44
CA SER A 53 9.23 -0.07 23.26
C SER A 53 8.92 -0.53 21.84
N GLU A 54 9.76 -1.41 21.29
CA GLU A 54 9.52 -2.04 19.99
C GLU A 54 8.15 -2.71 19.95
N ALA A 55 7.76 -3.43 21.01
CA ALA A 55 6.44 -4.04 21.12
C ALA A 55 5.28 -3.05 20.94
N LYS A 56 5.41 -1.81 21.43
CA LYS A 56 4.38 -0.78 21.25
C LYS A 56 4.33 -0.29 19.81
N ILE A 57 5.49 -0.09 19.17
CA ILE A 57 5.61 0.30 17.77
C ILE A 57 5.03 -0.79 16.85
N TYR A 58 5.45 -2.05 17.01
CA TYR A 58 4.88 -3.16 16.26
C TYR A 58 3.39 -3.35 16.53
N GLY A 59 2.95 -3.13 17.78
CA GLY A 59 1.52 -3.12 18.12
C GLY A 59 0.74 -2.09 17.30
N VAL A 60 1.26 -0.87 17.15
CA VAL A 60 0.63 0.15 16.30
C VAL A 60 0.69 -0.25 14.82
N ALA A 61 1.85 -0.69 14.32
CA ALA A 61 2.03 -1.04 12.92
C ALA A 61 1.15 -2.21 12.47
N THR A 62 0.86 -3.17 13.36
CA THR A 62 -0.01 -4.32 13.07
C THR A 62 -1.49 -4.06 13.36
N PHE A 63 -1.81 -3.07 14.19
CA PHE A 63 -3.19 -2.74 14.53
C PHE A 63 -3.92 -2.00 13.40
N TYR A 64 -3.23 -1.15 12.64
CA TYR A 64 -3.83 -0.40 11.53
C TYR A 64 -3.62 -1.13 10.21
N GLU A 65 -4.71 -1.57 9.57
CA GLU A 65 -4.69 -2.27 8.26
C GLU A 65 -4.03 -1.46 7.13
N ASN A 66 -3.96 -0.13 7.27
CA ASN A 66 -3.34 0.71 6.26
C ASN A 66 -1.80 0.64 6.29
N PHE A 67 -1.21 0.18 7.40
CA PHE A 67 0.22 -0.02 7.49
C PHE A 67 0.62 -1.38 6.93
N SER A 68 1.74 -1.41 6.21
CA SER A 68 2.27 -2.63 5.64
C SER A 68 3.72 -2.82 6.05
N LEU A 69 4.01 -3.99 6.58
CA LEU A 69 5.36 -4.43 6.95
C LEU A 69 6.08 -5.08 5.78
N GLU A 70 5.36 -5.39 4.70
CA GLU A 70 5.91 -6.07 3.53
C GLU A 70 6.15 -5.06 2.41
N PRO A 71 7.26 -5.20 1.65
CA PRO A 71 7.53 -4.34 0.51
C PRO A 71 6.38 -4.34 -0.49
N LYS A 72 5.89 -3.15 -0.82
CA LYS A 72 4.90 -2.95 -1.89
C LYS A 72 5.54 -2.37 -3.14
N GLY A 73 4.97 -2.75 -4.27
CA GLY A 73 5.28 -2.17 -5.55
C GLY A 73 4.82 -0.72 -5.66
N ARG A 74 5.18 -0.08 -6.76
CA ARG A 74 4.89 1.33 -7.04
C ARG A 74 3.38 1.64 -7.10
N TYR A 75 2.60 0.74 -7.68
CA TYR A 75 1.14 0.85 -7.82
C TYR A 75 0.46 -0.21 -6.97
N VAL A 76 -0.16 0.21 -5.88
CA VAL A 76 -0.93 -0.66 -5.00
C VAL A 76 -2.39 -0.63 -5.44
N ILE A 77 -2.83 -1.74 -6.02
CA ILE A 77 -4.20 -1.98 -6.48
C ILE A 77 -4.96 -2.71 -5.39
N LYS A 78 -6.00 -2.11 -4.85
CA LYS A 78 -6.91 -2.74 -3.87
C LYS A 78 -8.27 -2.97 -4.52
N VAL A 79 -8.67 -4.22 -4.66
CA VAL A 79 -9.98 -4.60 -5.22
C VAL A 79 -10.98 -4.82 -4.07
N CYS A 80 -12.14 -4.18 -4.14
CA CYS A 80 -13.19 -4.36 -3.14
C CYS A 80 -13.90 -5.70 -3.34
N ASP A 81 -13.89 -6.55 -2.31
CA ASP A 81 -14.69 -7.78 -2.22
C ASP A 81 -15.83 -7.67 -1.18
N GLY A 82 -16.28 -6.44 -0.92
CA GLY A 82 -17.48 -6.21 -0.12
C GLY A 82 -18.73 -6.73 -0.84
N THR A 83 -19.77 -7.06 -0.09
CA THR A 83 -20.99 -7.72 -0.61
C THR A 83 -21.58 -7.03 -1.85
N ALA A 84 -21.60 -5.69 -1.88
CA ALA A 84 -22.10 -4.93 -3.03
C ALA A 84 -21.24 -5.11 -4.29
N CYS A 85 -19.91 -5.18 -4.14
CA CYS A 85 -18.98 -5.41 -5.25
C CYS A 85 -19.00 -6.88 -5.68
N HIS A 86 -19.08 -7.81 -4.72
CA HIS A 86 -19.17 -9.24 -4.97
C HIS A 86 -20.40 -9.59 -5.83
N VAL A 87 -21.60 -9.10 -5.44
CA VAL A 87 -22.84 -9.32 -6.20
C VAL A 87 -22.79 -8.67 -7.58
N ARG A 88 -22.03 -7.58 -7.74
CA ARG A 88 -21.78 -6.93 -9.03
C ARG A 88 -20.59 -7.52 -9.81
N LYS A 89 -20.11 -8.71 -9.43
CA LYS A 89 -19.05 -9.46 -10.12
C LYS A 89 -17.68 -8.79 -10.05
N SER A 90 -17.20 -8.45 -8.85
CA SER A 90 -15.82 -8.00 -8.63
C SER A 90 -14.77 -9.09 -8.87
N ILE A 91 -15.09 -10.37 -8.67
CA ILE A 91 -14.15 -11.49 -8.80
C ILE A 91 -13.54 -11.60 -10.21
N PRO A 92 -14.30 -11.55 -11.32
CA PRO A 92 -13.71 -11.51 -12.66
C PRO A 92 -12.71 -10.36 -12.89
N ILE A 93 -12.90 -9.23 -12.21
CA ILE A 93 -12.01 -8.07 -12.31
C ILE A 93 -10.69 -8.37 -11.58
N LEU A 94 -10.78 -8.96 -10.39
CA LEU A 94 -9.62 -9.41 -9.62
C LEU A 94 -8.79 -10.44 -10.41
N GLU A 95 -9.46 -11.43 -11.00
CA GLU A 95 -8.79 -12.46 -11.81
C GLU A 95 -8.16 -11.88 -13.07
N GLU A 96 -8.78 -10.88 -13.69
CA GLU A 96 -8.18 -10.19 -14.83
C GLU A 96 -6.89 -9.46 -14.44
N PHE A 97 -6.86 -8.76 -13.29
CA PHE A 97 -5.63 -8.18 -12.78
C PHE A 97 -4.55 -9.23 -12.53
N ARG A 98 -4.92 -10.38 -11.93
CA ARG A 98 -4.00 -11.51 -11.69
C ARG A 98 -3.41 -12.05 -12.98
N ASN A 99 -4.25 -12.26 -13.99
CA ASN A 99 -3.84 -12.80 -15.29
C ASN A 99 -2.87 -11.88 -16.02
N ILE A 100 -3.12 -10.57 -16.01
CA ILE A 100 -2.27 -9.58 -16.71
C ILE A 100 -0.93 -9.42 -15.99
N LEU A 101 -0.94 -9.35 -14.66
CA LEU A 101 0.25 -9.07 -13.85
C LEU A 101 1.03 -10.34 -13.43
N GLY A 102 0.52 -11.53 -13.74
CA GLY A 102 1.12 -12.81 -13.33
C GLY A 102 1.08 -13.02 -11.81
N LEU A 103 0.00 -12.56 -11.16
CA LEU A 103 -0.21 -12.59 -9.71
C LEU A 103 -1.17 -13.71 -9.30
N SER A 104 -1.20 -14.04 -8.01
CA SER A 104 -2.07 -15.07 -7.46
C SER A 104 -2.49 -14.72 -6.02
N GLU A 105 -3.26 -15.59 -5.38
CA GLU A 105 -3.59 -15.47 -3.95
C GLU A 105 -2.37 -15.49 -3.03
N THR A 106 -1.27 -16.10 -3.48
CA THR A 106 -0.02 -16.21 -2.71
C THR A 106 1.08 -15.28 -3.21
N LYS A 107 0.92 -14.70 -4.41
CA LYS A 107 1.85 -13.77 -5.04
C LYS A 107 1.15 -12.44 -5.29
N HIS A 108 1.31 -11.50 -4.36
CA HIS A 108 0.65 -10.18 -4.44
C HIS A 108 1.46 -9.14 -5.19
N ASN A 109 2.79 -9.31 -5.29
CA ASN A 109 3.69 -8.39 -5.97
C ASN A 109 4.16 -8.92 -7.32
N SER A 110 4.25 -8.04 -8.31
CA SER A 110 4.85 -8.37 -9.61
C SER A 110 6.37 -8.52 -9.49
N ASP A 111 6.99 -9.26 -10.40
CA ASP A 111 8.43 -9.59 -10.33
C ASP A 111 9.33 -8.36 -10.49
N ASP A 112 8.82 -7.31 -11.12
CA ASP A 112 9.47 -6.01 -11.31
C ASP A 112 9.19 -5.01 -10.17
N MET A 113 8.43 -5.41 -9.14
CA MET A 113 7.99 -4.56 -8.04
C MET A 113 7.27 -3.27 -8.50
N LEU A 114 6.64 -3.28 -9.67
CA LEU A 114 5.81 -2.17 -10.14
C LEU A 114 4.40 -2.23 -9.59
N PHE A 115 3.82 -3.43 -9.43
CA PHE A 115 2.43 -3.61 -9.02
C PHE A 115 2.30 -4.48 -7.77
N THR A 116 1.38 -4.09 -6.89
CA THR A 116 0.88 -4.91 -5.79
C THR A 116 -0.62 -5.05 -5.92
N LEU A 117 -1.15 -6.26 -5.84
CA LEU A 117 -2.59 -6.54 -5.90
C LEU A 117 -3.08 -7.10 -4.58
N GLU A 118 -3.99 -6.38 -3.96
CA GLU A 118 -4.61 -6.71 -2.68
C GLU A 118 -6.13 -6.75 -2.81
N THR A 119 -6.77 -7.49 -1.91
CA THR A 119 -8.23 -7.45 -1.75
C THR A 119 -8.57 -6.77 -0.44
N VAL A 120 -9.65 -6.00 -0.44
CA VAL A 120 -10.14 -5.29 0.75
C VAL A 120 -11.62 -5.58 0.95
N SER A 121 -12.02 -5.68 2.22
CA SER A 121 -13.39 -6.01 2.61
C SER A 121 -14.40 -4.94 2.20
N CYS A 122 -14.07 -3.65 2.31
CA CYS A 122 -14.94 -2.57 1.88
C CYS A 122 -14.17 -1.28 1.62
N LEU A 123 -14.44 -0.62 0.49
CA LEU A 123 -13.93 0.72 0.16
C LEU A 123 -14.94 1.85 0.46
N GLY A 124 -16.11 1.53 1.01
CA GLY A 124 -17.15 2.52 1.34
C GLY A 124 -17.87 3.15 0.13
N ALA A 125 -17.48 2.81 -1.10
CA ALA A 125 -18.03 3.38 -2.34
C ALA A 125 -19.08 2.48 -3.02
N CYS A 126 -19.98 1.87 -2.24
CA CYS A 126 -20.94 0.86 -2.74
C CYS A 126 -21.86 1.37 -3.87
N GLY A 127 -22.16 2.68 -3.92
CA GLY A 127 -22.93 3.29 -5.01
C GLY A 127 -22.23 3.21 -6.38
N LEU A 128 -20.90 3.06 -6.38
CA LEU A 128 -20.04 3.03 -7.57
C LEU A 128 -19.52 1.63 -7.89
N ALA A 129 -20.00 0.61 -7.19
CA ALA A 129 -19.53 -0.77 -7.32
C ALA A 129 -19.74 -1.34 -8.75
N PRO A 130 -18.86 -2.24 -9.24
CA PRO A 130 -17.60 -2.68 -8.62
C PRO A 130 -16.53 -1.59 -8.61
N VAL A 131 -15.76 -1.51 -7.53
CA VAL A 131 -14.77 -0.46 -7.30
C VAL A 131 -13.42 -1.05 -6.91
N CYS A 132 -12.34 -0.44 -7.41
CA CYS A 132 -10.98 -0.67 -6.91
C CYS A 132 -10.28 0.68 -6.67
N THR A 133 -9.15 0.66 -5.97
CA THR A 133 -8.29 1.83 -5.82
C THR A 133 -6.88 1.54 -6.31
N VAL A 134 -6.24 2.53 -6.92
CA VAL A 134 -4.81 2.50 -7.23
C VAL A 134 -4.15 3.66 -6.49
N ASN A 135 -3.23 3.39 -5.56
CA ASN A 135 -2.58 4.41 -4.73
C ASN A 135 -3.58 5.43 -4.16
N ASP A 136 -4.66 4.92 -3.56
CA ASP A 136 -5.78 5.68 -2.95
C ASP A 136 -6.70 6.43 -3.93
N LYS A 137 -6.46 6.35 -5.25
CA LYS A 137 -7.34 6.90 -6.27
C LYS A 137 -8.44 5.90 -6.61
N VAL A 138 -9.71 6.32 -6.49
CA VAL A 138 -10.87 5.45 -6.68
C VAL A 138 -11.21 5.27 -8.17
N HIS A 139 -11.33 4.02 -8.61
CA HIS A 139 -11.79 3.64 -9.94
C HIS A 139 -13.15 2.94 -9.85
N ALA A 140 -14.18 3.63 -10.37
CA ALA A 140 -15.58 3.24 -10.27
C ALA A 140 -16.07 2.43 -11.48
N ALA A 141 -17.14 1.65 -11.27
CA ALA A 141 -17.81 0.87 -12.31
C ALA A 141 -16.81 0.06 -13.16
N MET A 142 -15.92 -0.65 -12.47
CA MET A 142 -14.86 -1.43 -13.08
C MET A 142 -15.43 -2.66 -13.80
N THR A 143 -14.76 -3.03 -14.89
CA THR A 143 -14.99 -4.25 -15.66
C THR A 143 -13.63 -4.87 -15.98
N PRO A 144 -13.56 -6.15 -16.40
CA PRO A 144 -12.30 -6.76 -16.84
C PRO A 144 -11.61 -5.95 -17.95
N GLU A 145 -12.38 -5.40 -18.90
CA GLU A 145 -11.84 -4.56 -19.98
C GLU A 145 -11.18 -3.29 -19.43
N LYS A 146 -11.87 -2.59 -18.50
CA LYS A 146 -11.31 -1.41 -17.83
C LYS A 146 -10.10 -1.74 -16.96
N ALA A 147 -10.07 -2.93 -16.34
CA ALA A 147 -8.89 -3.37 -15.59
C ALA A 147 -7.67 -3.50 -16.52
N ARG A 148 -7.87 -4.06 -17.72
CA ARG A 148 -6.82 -4.19 -18.73
C ARG A 148 -6.34 -2.84 -19.26
N GLU A 149 -7.26 -1.93 -19.55
CA GLU A 149 -6.94 -0.56 -19.95
C GLU A 149 -6.16 0.17 -18.84
N LEU A 150 -6.62 0.06 -17.59
CA LEU A 150 -5.97 0.68 -16.44
C LEU A 150 -4.54 0.19 -16.25
N ILE A 151 -4.28 -1.12 -16.32
CA ILE A 151 -2.90 -1.63 -16.22
C ILE A 151 -2.02 -1.08 -17.34
N LYS A 152 -2.54 -1.03 -18.56
CA LYS A 152 -1.80 -0.50 -19.71
C LYS A 152 -1.42 0.97 -19.50
N GLU A 153 -2.36 1.80 -19.06
CA GLU A 153 -2.12 3.21 -18.73
C GLU A 153 -1.02 3.34 -17.66
N LEU A 154 -1.11 2.58 -16.57
CA LEU A 154 -0.12 2.63 -15.48
C LEU A 154 1.27 2.16 -15.91
N MET A 155 1.36 1.17 -16.81
CA MET A 155 2.63 0.73 -17.38
C MET A 155 3.24 1.79 -18.30
N GLU A 156 2.44 2.48 -19.10
CA GLU A 156 2.88 3.59 -19.94
C GLU A 156 3.36 4.78 -19.09
N GLU A 157 2.63 5.13 -18.02
CA GLU A 157 3.06 6.14 -17.04
C GLU A 157 4.39 5.76 -16.38
N ALA A 158 4.56 4.50 -15.96
CA ALA A 158 5.81 4.01 -15.38
C ALA A 158 7.00 4.10 -16.36
N ALA A 159 6.76 3.89 -17.65
CA ALA A 159 7.78 3.97 -18.68
C ALA A 159 8.17 5.41 -19.04
N ASN A 160 7.23 6.36 -18.93
CA ASN A 160 7.46 7.77 -19.27
C ASN A 160 8.12 8.58 -18.15
N GLU A 161 8.10 8.09 -16.92
CA GLU A 161 8.73 8.74 -15.76
C GLU A 161 10.17 8.25 -15.47
N ASN A 162 10.65 7.24 -16.20
CA ASN A 162 12.04 6.78 -16.17
C ASN A 162 12.86 7.41 -17.29
#